data_AF-A0A939UMF6-F1
#
_entry.id   AF-A0A939UMF6-F1
#
_cell.length_a   1.000
_cell.length_b   1.000
_cell.length_c   1.000
_cell.angle_alpha   90.00
_cell.angle_beta   90.00
_cell.angle_gamma   90.00
#
_symmetry.space_group_name_H-M   'P 1'
#
loop_
_entity.id
_entity.type
_entity.pdbx_description
1 polymer ?
#
loop_
_entity_poly.entity_id
_entity_poly.type
_entity_poly.pdbx_seq_one_letter_code
_entity_poly.pdbx_strand_id
1 'polypeptide(L)' 'EVKVLGSVDSGSSAKMTARLCEVLQKELAIPGDAVYVSYWGTSNWGWNGSNF' A
#
# COMPACT_ATOMS: atom_id res chain seq x y z
N GLU A 1 0.77 6.11 -0.32
CA GLU A 1 0.98 5.26 -1.51
C GLU A 1 1.56 3.92 -1.07
N VAL A 2 1.25 2.85 -1.79
CA VAL A 2 1.81 1.51 -1.57
C VAL A 2 2.46 1.04 -2.87
N LYS A 3 3.73 0.65 -2.81
CA LYS A 3 4.50 0.16 -3.96
C LYS A 3 4.85 -1.31 -3.73
N VAL A 4 4.61 -2.14 -4.74
CA VAL A 4 4.87 -3.60 -4.68
C VAL A 4 5.70 -4.05 -5.88
N LEU A 5 6.53 -5.07 -5.67
CA LEU A 5 7.13 -5.82 -6.77
C LEU A 5 6.07 -6.75 -7.37
N GLY A 6 5.97 -6.76 -8.70
CA GLY A 6 4.96 -7.49 -9.46
C GLY A 6 3.64 -6.71 -9.64
N SER A 7 2.59 -7.44 -10.01
CA SER A 7 1.24 -6.89 -10.20
C SER A 7 0.52 -6.69 -8.87
N VAL A 8 -0.34 -5.67 -8.80
CA VAL A 8 -1.23 -5.45 -7.66
C VAL A 8 -2.41 -6.42 -7.72
N ASP A 9 -2.58 -7.25 -6.70
CA ASP A 9 -3.78 -8.05 -6.51
C ASP A 9 -4.90 -7.22 -5.86
N SER A 10 -6.09 -7.24 -6.45
CA SER A 10 -7.21 -6.38 -6.04
C SER A 10 -7.77 -6.75 -4.66
N GLY A 11 -7.84 -8.04 -4.34
CA GLY A 11 -8.32 -8.51 -3.04
C GLY A 11 -7.36 -8.15 -1.91
N SER A 12 -6.05 -8.28 -2.16
CA SER A 12 -5.00 -7.91 -1.22
C SER A 12 -4.91 -6.41 -1.02
N SER A 13 -5.04 -5.60 -2.08
CA SER A 13 -5.07 -4.14 -1.96
C SER A 13 -6.28 -3.65 -1.17
N ALA A 14 -7.45 -4.29 -1.31
CA ALA A 14 -8.63 -3.92 -0.52
C ALA A 14 -8.42 -4.18 0.98
N LYS A 15 -7.86 -5.35 1.35
CA LYS A 15 -7.52 -5.68 2.74
C LYS A 15 -6.47 -4.72 3.32
N MET A 16 -5.45 -4.38 2.55
CA MET A 16 -4.41 -3.43 2.96
C MET A 16 -4.99 -2.02 3.14
N THR A 17 -5.90 -1.58 2.27
CA THR A 17 -6.54 -0.26 2.39
C THR A 17 -7.30 -0.14 3.70
N ALA A 18 -8.13 -1.14 4.02
CA ALA A 18 -8.87 -1.18 5.28
C ALA A 18 -7.92 -1.12 6.49
N ARG A 19 -6.83 -1.89 6.45
CA ARG A 19 -5.85 -1.91 7.53
C ARG A 19 -5.10 -0.58 7.69
N LEU A 20 -4.76 0.09 6.59
CA LEU A 20 -4.12 1.41 6.64
C LEU A 20 -5.05 2.46 7.25
N CYS A 21 -6.32 2.50 6.84
CA CYS A 21 -7.31 3.40 7.45
C CYS A 21 -7.47 3.14 8.95
N GLU A 22 -7.52 1.86 9.37
CA GLU A 22 -7.59 1.49 10.79
C GLU A 22 -6.38 1.97 11.59
N VAL A 23 -5.15 1.76 11.08
CA VAL A 23 -3.92 2.19 11.77
C VAL A 23 -3.83 3.71 11.86
N LEU A 24 -4.17 4.43 10.78
CA LEU A 24 -4.15 5.90 10.78
C LEU A 24 -5.19 6.49 11.74
N GLN A 25 -6.38 5.88 11.82
CA GLN A 25 -7.37 6.26 12.82
C GLN A 25 -6.86 6.00 14.23
N LYS A 26 -6.25 4.83 14.48
CA LYS A 26 -5.80 4.42 15.82
C LYS A 26 -4.65 5.28 16.34
N GLU A 27 -3.63 5.51 15.52
CA GLU A 27 -2.38 6.14 15.96
C GLU A 27 -2.41 7.67 15.82
N LEU A 28 -3.19 8.19 14.87
CA LEU A 28 -3.17 9.61 14.50
C LEU A 28 -4.56 10.27 14.55
N ALA A 29 -5.61 9.54 14.90
CA ALA A 29 -7.01 10.01 14.89
C ALA A 29 -7.47 10.58 13.52
N ILE A 30 -6.88 10.09 12.43
CA ILE A 30 -7.27 10.48 11.07
C ILE A 30 -8.40 9.56 10.60
N PRO A 31 -9.61 10.09 10.30
CA PRO A 31 -10.75 9.27 9.90
C PRO A 31 -10.52 8.67 8.52
N GLY A 32 -11.01 7.44 8.33
CA GLY A 32 -10.75 6.66 7.11
C GLY A 32 -11.34 7.28 5.83
N ASP A 33 -12.37 8.11 5.95
CA ASP A 33 -12.95 8.87 4.85
C ASP A 33 -12.11 10.09 4.42
N ALA A 34 -11.09 10.45 5.21
CA ALA A 34 -10.07 11.45 4.88
C ALA A 34 -8.77 10.83 4.33
N VAL A 35 -8.76 9.51 4.05
CA VAL A 35 -7.56 8.78 3.60
C VAL A 35 -7.75 8.23 2.20
N TYR A 36 -6.85 8.62 1.28
CA TYR A 36 -6.71 7.99 -0.03
C TYR A 36 -5.47 7.09 -0.07
N VAL A 37 -5.61 5.89 -0.63
CA VAL A 37 -4.51 4.95 -0.83
C VAL A 37 -4.41 4.56 -2.30
N SER A 38 -3.26 4.87 -2.92
CA SER A 38 -2.91 4.44 -4.27
C SER A 38 -1.92 3.27 -4.24
N TYR A 39 -2.09 2.33 -5.17
CA TYR A 39 -1.26 1.13 -5.30
C TYR A 39 -0.54 1.12 -6.64
N TRP A 40 0.75 0.76 -6.61
CA TRP A 40 1.61 0.71 -7.78
C TRP A 40 2.42 -0.58 -7.80
N GLY A 41 2.29 -1.34 -8.88
CA GLY A 41 3.12 -2.51 -9.16
C GLY A 41 4.28 -2.15 -10.10
N THR A 42 5.45 -2.75 -9.91
CA THR A 42 6.56 -2.69 -10.86
C THR A 42 7.16 -4.06 -11.06
N SER A 43 7.51 -4.40 -12.30
CA SER A 43 8.31 -5.61 -12.59
C SER A 43 9.79 -5.43 -12.32
N ASN A 44 10.25 -4.19 -12.09
CA ASN A 44 11.65 -3.86 -11.86
C ASN A 44 11.78 -3.26 -10.45
N TRP A 45 12.30 -4.03 -9.50
CA TRP A 45 12.53 -3.57 -8.14
C TRP A 45 14.00 -3.75 -7.77
N GLY A 46 14.70 -2.64 -7.55
CA GLY A 46 16.12 -2.63 -7.25
C GLY A 46 16.39 -2.72 -5.76
N TRP A 47 17.31 -3.59 -5.36
CA TRP A 47 17.84 -3.65 -4.00
C TRP A 47 19.27 -4.18 -4.01
N ASN A 48 20.15 -3.54 -3.24
CA ASN A 48 21.56 -3.92 -3.06
C ASN A 48 22.35 -4.10 -4.39
N GLY A 49 22.15 -3.19 -5.34
CA GLY A 49 22.92 -3.16 -6.60
C GLY A 49 22.37 -4.04 -7.73
N SER A 50 21.24 -4.73 -7.54
CA SER A 50 20.59 -5.55 -8.56
C SER A 50 19.08 -5.38 -8.56
N ASN A 51 18.41 -5.75 -9.66
CA ASN A 51 16.96 -5.90 -9.70
C ASN A 51 16.56 -7.35 -9.43
N PHE A 52 15.44 -7.53 -8.73
CA PHE A 52 14.74 -8.81 -8.62
C PHE A 52 13.99 -9.17 -9.90
#